data_AF-A0A7S1XHP6-F1
#
_entry.id   AF-A0A7S1XHP6-F1
#
_cell.length_a   1.000
_cell.length_b   1.000
_cell.length_c   1.000
_cell.angle_alpha   90.00
_cell.angle_beta   90.00
_cell.angle_gamma   90.00
#
_symmetry.space_group_name_H-M   'P 1'
#
loop_
_entity.id
_entity.type
_entity.pdbx_description
1 polymer ?
#
loop_
_entity_poly.entity_id
_entity_poly.type
_entity_poly.pdbx_seq_one_letter_code
_entity_poly.pdbx_strand_id
1 'polypeptide(L)'
;GESQNSKARVRSRFTAVAVTAPTGVASILIGGQTLGSFSGCGCPVTTSCFSRCETNTASRFAWRHLQCLVIDECGMLNAEYLDWLDSTVRRIRGVPDRPFGGVQLVMCGDFLQLPPVPERHVDLSLDVPMATEQQAGTALPVGIRQCAAFAFQSVCFRDAQFEVYELTNVYRQEDQDFISALAEIRLGRAEHPRVKPMLERCRQRIPKVLNGVQYT
;
A
#
# COMPACT_ATOMS: atom_id res chain seq x y z
N GLY A 1 31.56 -33.44 -9.95
CA GLY A 1 31.10 -32.93 -8.64
C GLY A 1 30.17 -31.72 -8.74
N GLU A 2 30.23 -30.91 -9.80
CA GLU A 2 29.58 -29.57 -9.82
C GLU A 2 28.11 -29.56 -10.28
N SER A 3 27.59 -30.64 -10.86
CA SER A 3 26.23 -30.66 -11.44
C SER A 3 25.11 -31.01 -10.45
N GLN A 4 25.45 -31.44 -9.22
CA GLN A 4 24.44 -31.76 -8.20
C GLN A 4 24.13 -30.58 -7.26
N ASN A 5 25.01 -29.57 -7.17
CA ASN A 5 24.84 -28.44 -6.24
C ASN A 5 23.90 -27.34 -6.75
N SER A 6 23.63 -27.31 -8.06
CA SER A 6 22.70 -26.37 -8.70
C SER A 6 21.23 -26.75 -8.53
N LYS A 7 20.92 -28.03 -8.27
CA LYS A 7 19.55 -28.51 -8.01
C LYS A 7 19.11 -28.33 -6.56
N ALA A 8 20.04 -28.24 -5.61
CA ALA A 8 19.75 -27.96 -4.20
C ALA A 8 19.36 -26.48 -3.95
N ARG A 9 19.88 -25.55 -4.77
CA ARG A 9 19.68 -24.09 -4.61
C ARG A 9 18.32 -23.56 -5.12
N VAL A 10 17.53 -24.40 -5.78
CA VAL A 10 16.21 -24.03 -6.33
C VAL A 10 15.06 -24.35 -5.35
N ARG A 11 15.33 -25.12 -4.28
CA ARG A 11 14.32 -25.58 -3.31
C ARG A 11 14.13 -24.71 -2.07
N SER A 12 14.79 -23.54 -1.94
CA SER A 12 14.77 -22.72 -0.71
C SER A 12 14.25 -21.28 -0.87
N ARG A 13 13.26 -21.04 -1.74
CA ARG A 13 12.75 -19.67 -2.00
C ARG A 13 11.36 -19.36 -1.41
N PHE A 14 10.86 -20.19 -0.50
CA PHE A 14 9.61 -19.90 0.17
C PHE A 14 9.90 -19.50 1.61
N THR A 15 10.00 -18.20 1.82
CA THR A 15 10.02 -17.61 3.16
C THR A 15 8.60 -17.64 3.70
N ALA A 16 8.46 -18.07 4.95
CA ALA A 16 7.20 -17.98 5.69
C ALA A 16 6.71 -16.53 5.84
N VAL A 17 7.62 -15.56 5.66
CA VAL A 17 7.37 -14.13 5.71
C VAL A 17 7.56 -13.52 4.32
N ALA A 18 6.60 -12.72 3.86
CA ALA A 18 6.71 -11.91 2.66
C ALA A 18 6.79 -10.44 3.04
N VAL A 19 7.82 -9.76 2.52
CA VAL A 19 8.02 -8.32 2.72
C VAL A 19 7.65 -7.59 1.44
N THR A 20 6.67 -6.69 1.54
CA THR A 20 6.04 -6.05 0.38
C THR A 20 5.80 -4.56 0.57
N ALA A 21 5.66 -3.83 -0.54
CA ALA A 21 5.20 -2.44 -0.55
C ALA A 21 4.35 -2.16 -1.81
N PRO A 22 3.49 -1.13 -1.84
CA PRO A 22 2.72 -0.75 -3.04
C PRO A 22 3.58 -0.30 -4.22
N THR A 23 4.72 0.35 -3.96
CA THR A 23 5.59 0.91 -5.02
C THR A 23 6.91 0.17 -5.15
N GLY A 24 7.49 0.21 -6.35
CA GLY A 24 8.79 -0.41 -6.64
C GLY A 24 9.92 0.17 -5.78
N VAL A 25 9.97 1.50 -5.65
CA VAL A 25 11.01 2.19 -4.87
C VAL A 25 10.94 1.79 -3.39
N ALA A 26 9.74 1.81 -2.79
CA ALA A 26 9.55 1.38 -1.40
C ALA A 26 9.94 -0.10 -1.21
N SER A 27 9.54 -0.98 -2.14
CA SER A 27 9.86 -2.40 -2.03
C SER A 27 11.36 -2.69 -2.08
N ILE A 28 12.12 -1.92 -2.86
CA ILE A 28 13.58 -2.05 -2.94
C ILE A 28 14.23 -1.63 -1.62
N LEU A 29 13.75 -0.55 -1.00
CA LEU A 29 14.31 -0.03 0.26
C LEU A 29 14.22 -1.04 1.40
N ILE A 30 13.15 -1.84 1.44
CA ILE A 30 12.93 -2.88 2.44
C ILE A 30 13.46 -4.27 2.00
N GLY A 31 14.16 -4.36 0.87
CA GLY A 31 14.67 -5.63 0.33
C GLY A 31 13.57 -6.64 -0.04
N GLY A 32 12.37 -6.16 -0.31
CA GLY A 32 11.18 -6.94 -0.65
C GLY A 32 10.83 -6.88 -2.13
N GLN A 33 9.54 -6.99 -2.42
CA GLN A 33 8.98 -6.84 -3.77
C GLN A 33 7.64 -6.10 -3.72
N THR A 34 7.11 -5.68 -4.86
CA THR A 34 5.80 -5.01 -4.85
C THR A 34 4.69 -5.99 -4.48
N LEU A 35 3.68 -5.50 -3.75
CA LEU A 35 2.53 -6.32 -3.34
C LEU A 35 1.81 -6.94 -4.55
N GLY A 36 1.67 -6.18 -5.64
CA GLY A 36 1.11 -6.67 -6.91
C GLY A 36 1.94 -7.76 -7.59
N SER A 37 3.27 -7.68 -7.50
CA SER A 37 4.16 -8.73 -8.01
C SER A 37 4.07 -9.99 -7.14
N PHE A 38 4.10 -9.83 -5.82
CA PHE A 38 3.98 -10.95 -4.88
C PHE A 38 2.64 -11.67 -5.03
N SER A 39 1.54 -10.92 -5.09
CA SER A 39 0.20 -11.49 -5.17
C SER A 39 -0.02 -12.25 -6.48
N GLY A 40 0.70 -11.90 -7.55
CA GLY A 40 0.51 -12.42 -8.89
C GLY A 40 -0.59 -11.71 -9.68
N CYS A 41 -1.20 -10.65 -9.13
CA CYS A 41 -2.21 -9.85 -9.84
C CYS A 41 -1.59 -8.77 -10.75
N GLY A 42 -0.30 -8.43 -10.56
CA GLY A 42 0.37 -7.35 -11.26
C GLY A 42 -0.19 -5.99 -10.85
N CYS A 43 -0.50 -5.14 -11.83
CA CYS A 43 -1.24 -3.89 -11.63
C CYS A 43 -2.71 -4.15 -12.03
N PRO A 44 -3.57 -4.59 -11.10
CA PRO A 44 -4.94 -4.97 -11.44
C PRO A 44 -5.75 -3.71 -11.76
N VAL A 45 -6.40 -3.72 -12.92
CA VAL A 45 -7.36 -2.67 -13.33
C VAL A 45 -8.80 -3.12 -13.07
N THR A 46 -9.02 -4.42 -12.88
CA THR A 46 -10.33 -5.00 -12.57
C THR A 46 -10.19 -6.16 -11.59
N THR A 47 -11.29 -6.49 -10.91
CA THR A 47 -11.41 -7.67 -10.01
C THR A 47 -10.98 -8.97 -10.67
N SER A 48 -11.24 -9.11 -11.98
CA SER A 48 -10.85 -10.28 -12.76
C SER A 48 -9.33 -10.54 -12.77
N CYS A 49 -8.50 -9.51 -12.60
CA CYS A 49 -7.05 -9.66 -12.52
C CYS A 49 -6.59 -10.51 -11.33
N PHE A 50 -7.38 -10.58 -10.25
CA PHE A 50 -7.09 -11.41 -9.09
C PHE A 50 -7.31 -12.90 -9.33
N SER A 51 -8.08 -13.29 -10.36
CA SER A 51 -8.15 -14.70 -10.78
C SER A 51 -6.78 -15.25 -11.18
N ARG A 52 -5.84 -14.38 -11.59
CA ARG A 52 -4.45 -14.76 -11.89
C ARG A 52 -3.70 -15.26 -10.67
N CYS A 53 -4.02 -14.76 -9.49
CA CYS A 53 -3.47 -15.24 -8.21
C CYS A 53 -3.84 -16.71 -7.98
N GLU A 54 -5.05 -17.10 -8.39
CA GLU A 54 -5.55 -18.46 -8.28
C GLU A 54 -5.02 -19.36 -9.39
N THR A 55 -4.90 -18.89 -10.63
CA THR A 55 -4.41 -19.74 -11.74
C THR A 55 -2.89 -19.94 -11.72
N ASN A 56 -2.12 -18.96 -11.23
CA ASN A 56 -0.67 -19.07 -11.11
C ASN A 56 -0.28 -20.03 -9.97
N THR A 57 0.26 -21.18 -10.33
CA THR A 57 0.68 -22.21 -9.36
C THR A 57 1.71 -21.70 -8.35
N ALA A 58 2.64 -20.82 -8.75
CA ALA A 58 3.66 -20.29 -7.87
C ALA A 58 3.07 -19.32 -6.83
N SER A 59 2.23 -18.38 -7.26
CA SER A 59 1.53 -17.44 -6.35
C SER A 59 0.59 -18.18 -5.43
N ARG A 60 -0.20 -19.13 -5.95
CA ARG A 60 -1.10 -19.97 -5.15
C ARG A 60 -0.33 -20.77 -4.09
N PHE A 61 0.82 -21.34 -4.47
CA PHE A 61 1.68 -22.05 -3.52
C PHE A 61 2.23 -21.10 -2.45
N ALA A 62 2.72 -19.92 -2.85
CA ALA A 62 3.22 -18.92 -1.89
C ALA A 62 2.15 -18.51 -0.87
N TRP A 63 0.94 -18.15 -1.33
CA TRP A 63 -0.17 -17.77 -0.44
C TRP A 63 -0.62 -18.88 0.51
N ARG A 64 -0.56 -20.15 0.07
CA ARG A 64 -0.90 -21.31 0.93
C ARG A 64 0.09 -21.53 2.06
N HIS A 65 1.37 -21.20 1.85
CA HIS A 65 2.43 -21.46 2.82
C HIS A 65 2.88 -20.19 3.56
N LEU A 66 2.37 -19.03 3.17
CA LEU A 66 2.64 -17.76 3.84
C LEU A 66 2.10 -17.79 5.28
N GLN A 67 2.93 -17.34 6.21
CA GLN A 67 2.60 -17.18 7.62
C GLN A 67 2.43 -15.70 7.98
N CYS A 68 3.29 -14.83 7.46
CA CYS A 68 3.26 -13.39 7.73
C CYS A 68 3.43 -12.56 6.45
N LEU A 69 2.61 -11.52 6.29
CA LEU A 69 2.70 -10.53 5.23
C LEU A 69 3.00 -9.16 5.84
N VAL A 70 4.16 -8.61 5.49
CA VAL A 70 4.55 -7.24 5.82
C VAL A 70 4.24 -6.34 4.63
N ILE A 71 3.49 -5.26 4.87
CA ILE A 71 3.14 -4.24 3.88
C ILE A 71 3.67 -2.90 4.40
N ASP A 72 4.77 -2.42 3.81
CA ASP A 72 5.26 -1.07 4.05
C ASP A 72 4.55 -0.05 3.13
N GLU A 73 4.60 1.23 3.49
CA GLU A 73 3.91 2.32 2.81
C GLU A 73 2.40 2.09 2.62
N CYS A 74 1.73 1.56 3.65
CA CYS A 74 0.31 1.22 3.60
C CYS A 74 -0.63 2.43 3.38
N GLY A 75 -0.13 3.66 3.58
CA GLY A 75 -0.86 4.90 3.29
C GLY A 75 -1.28 5.03 1.82
N MET A 76 -0.49 4.45 0.92
CA MET A 76 -0.76 4.45 -0.53
C MET A 76 -1.66 3.29 -0.99
N LEU A 77 -2.04 2.38 -0.09
CA LEU A 77 -2.82 1.19 -0.44
C LEU A 77 -4.32 1.52 -0.52
N ASN A 78 -4.94 1.16 -1.63
CA ASN A 78 -6.38 1.35 -1.85
C ASN A 78 -7.18 0.29 -1.06
N ALA A 79 -8.28 0.72 -0.44
CA ALA A 79 -9.22 -0.14 0.30
C ALA A 79 -9.76 -1.31 -0.54
N GLU A 80 -10.19 -1.05 -1.77
CA GLU A 80 -10.78 -2.06 -2.67
C GLU A 80 -9.75 -3.12 -3.05
N TYR A 81 -8.52 -2.68 -3.33
CA TYR A 81 -7.41 -3.59 -3.61
C TYR A 81 -7.19 -4.55 -2.43
N LEU A 82 -7.23 -4.02 -1.20
CA LEU A 82 -7.03 -4.80 0.01
C LEU A 82 -8.15 -5.84 0.19
N ASP A 83 -9.41 -5.45 0.00
CA ASP A 83 -10.58 -6.36 0.11
C ASP A 83 -10.60 -7.45 -0.97
N TRP A 84 -10.23 -7.11 -2.21
CA TRP A 84 -10.14 -8.09 -3.30
C TRP A 84 -8.99 -9.07 -3.10
N LEU A 85 -7.85 -8.57 -2.61
CA LEU A 85 -6.73 -9.43 -2.27
C LEU A 85 -7.09 -10.38 -1.13
N ASP A 86 -7.68 -9.86 -0.04
CA ASP A 86 -8.16 -10.65 1.09
C ASP A 86 -9.11 -11.78 0.65
N SER A 87 -10.16 -11.43 -0.11
CA SER A 87 -11.14 -12.39 -0.64
C SER A 87 -10.47 -13.50 -1.46
N THR A 88 -9.46 -13.13 -2.26
CA THR A 88 -8.70 -14.08 -3.07
C THR A 88 -7.82 -14.99 -2.22
N VAL A 89 -7.12 -14.44 -1.22
CA VAL A 89 -6.26 -15.22 -0.32
C VAL A 89 -7.09 -16.18 0.55
N ARG A 90 -8.25 -15.74 1.07
CA ARG A 90 -9.21 -16.60 1.79
C ARG A 90 -9.62 -17.81 0.97
N ARG A 91 -9.93 -17.63 -0.32
CA ARG A 91 -10.23 -18.72 -1.27
C ARG A 91 -9.03 -19.64 -1.51
N ILE A 92 -7.84 -19.10 -1.74
CA ILE A 92 -6.62 -19.89 -1.99
C ILE A 92 -6.28 -20.79 -0.79
N ARG A 93 -6.49 -20.27 0.43
CA ARG A 93 -6.20 -20.96 1.70
C ARG A 93 -7.35 -21.84 2.20
N GLY A 94 -8.57 -21.64 1.72
CA GLY A 94 -9.75 -22.37 2.18
C GLY A 94 -10.20 -21.98 3.59
N VAL A 95 -9.93 -20.75 4.01
CA VAL A 95 -10.27 -20.24 5.35
C VAL A 95 -11.06 -18.92 5.17
N PRO A 96 -12.38 -18.98 4.95
CA PRO A 96 -13.19 -17.79 4.66
C PRO A 96 -13.44 -16.89 5.88
N ASP A 97 -13.40 -17.45 7.09
CA ASP A 97 -13.80 -16.76 8.32
C ASP A 97 -12.66 -15.98 8.99
N ARG A 98 -11.46 -15.98 8.39
CA ARG A 98 -10.30 -15.23 8.90
C ARG A 98 -9.76 -14.26 7.87
N PRO A 99 -9.44 -13.01 8.26
CA PRO A 99 -8.73 -12.06 7.40
C PRO A 99 -7.46 -12.70 6.80
N PHE A 100 -7.26 -12.49 5.51
CA PHE A 100 -6.23 -13.07 4.66
C PHE A 100 -6.09 -14.60 4.82
N GLY A 101 -7.17 -15.31 5.12
CA GLY A 101 -7.15 -16.75 5.39
C GLY A 101 -6.27 -17.14 6.57
N GLY A 102 -6.11 -16.25 7.56
CA GLY A 102 -5.32 -16.47 8.77
C GLY A 102 -3.82 -16.19 8.62
N VAL A 103 -3.41 -15.46 7.59
CA VAL A 103 -2.04 -14.91 7.50
C VAL A 103 -1.90 -13.77 8.50
N GLN A 104 -0.78 -13.73 9.23
CA GLN A 104 -0.45 -12.60 10.09
C GLN A 104 -0.15 -11.36 9.22
N LEU A 105 -0.82 -10.25 9.51
CA LEU A 105 -0.62 -9.00 8.79
C LEU A 105 0.22 -8.03 9.63
N VAL A 106 1.23 -7.43 9.02
CA VAL A 106 2.00 -6.33 9.59
C VAL A 106 1.95 -5.18 8.59
N MET A 107 1.33 -4.07 8.96
CA MET A 107 1.23 -2.89 8.09
C MET A 107 2.03 -1.75 8.70
N CYS A 108 2.87 -1.11 7.88
CA CYS A 108 3.68 0.04 8.24
C CYS A 108 3.39 1.16 7.24
N GLY A 109 3.31 2.40 7.72
CA GLY A 109 3.10 3.56 6.87
C GLY A 109 2.50 4.74 7.62
N ASP A 110 2.34 5.83 6.90
CA ASP A 110 1.78 7.07 7.41
C ASP A 110 0.68 7.59 6.47
N PHE A 111 -0.57 7.53 6.94
CA PHE A 111 -1.74 7.98 6.18
C PHE A 111 -1.78 9.50 5.93
N LEU A 112 -0.94 10.29 6.60
CA LEU A 112 -0.83 11.74 6.39
C LEU A 112 0.26 12.13 5.39
N GLN A 113 0.97 11.17 4.79
CA GLN A 113 1.97 11.44 3.74
C GLN A 113 1.31 11.48 2.36
N LEU A 114 1.19 10.32 1.70
CA LEU A 114 0.63 10.21 0.37
C LEU A 114 -0.65 9.38 0.40
N PRO A 115 -1.80 9.91 -0.05
CA PRO A 115 -2.99 9.11 -0.19
C PRO A 115 -2.83 8.09 -1.32
N PRO A 116 -3.71 7.08 -1.41
CA PRO A 116 -3.74 6.18 -2.55
C PRO A 116 -3.94 6.98 -3.83
N VAL A 117 -3.26 6.59 -4.91
CA VAL A 117 -3.38 7.28 -6.20
C VAL A 117 -4.76 6.97 -6.78
N PRO A 118 -5.62 7.97 -7.02
CA PRO A 118 -6.91 7.74 -7.66
C PRO A 118 -6.71 7.22 -9.09
N GLU A 119 -7.56 6.30 -9.52
CA GLU A 119 -7.55 5.87 -10.92
C GLU A 119 -7.86 7.07 -11.83
N ARG A 120 -7.13 7.18 -12.94
CA ARG A 120 -7.16 8.33 -13.86
C ARG A 120 -8.50 8.58 -14.58
N HIS A 121 -9.59 7.90 -14.20
CA HIS A 121 -10.89 7.94 -14.87
C HIS A 121 -12.06 8.17 -13.89
N VAL A 122 -11.97 9.18 -13.02
CA VAL A 122 -13.17 9.70 -12.36
C VAL A 122 -13.11 11.22 -12.42
N ASP A 123 -13.94 11.81 -13.29
CA ASP A 123 -14.23 13.24 -13.25
C ASP A 123 -14.77 13.56 -11.85
N LEU A 124 -14.00 14.29 -11.06
CA LEU A 124 -14.30 14.71 -9.68
C LEU A 124 -15.48 15.72 -9.59
N SER A 125 -16.28 15.83 -10.65
CA SER A 125 -17.28 16.90 -10.85
C SER A 125 -18.72 16.40 -10.92
N LEU A 126 -19.01 15.14 -10.59
CA LEU A 126 -20.38 14.62 -10.61
C LEU A 126 -20.91 14.38 -9.18
N ASP A 127 -21.90 15.19 -8.80
CA ASP A 127 -22.77 14.93 -7.64
C ASP A 127 -23.46 13.57 -7.83
N VAL A 128 -22.95 12.52 -7.17
CA VAL A 128 -23.58 11.20 -7.22
C VAL A 128 -24.63 11.08 -6.12
N PRO A 129 -25.91 10.82 -6.45
CA PRO A 129 -26.94 10.59 -5.45
C PRO A 129 -26.65 9.32 -4.65
N MET A 130 -26.87 9.40 -3.33
CA MET A 130 -26.74 8.28 -2.38
C MET A 130 -27.45 7.03 -2.89
N ALA A 131 -26.70 5.96 -3.16
CA ALA A 131 -27.29 4.68 -3.51
C ALA A 131 -27.93 4.05 -2.26
N THR A 132 -29.24 3.88 -2.29
CA THR A 132 -30.02 3.12 -1.31
C THR A 132 -29.60 1.65 -1.26
N GLU A 133 -29.58 1.09 -0.05
CA GLU A 133 -29.01 -0.19 0.41
C GLU A 133 -29.40 -1.48 -0.35
N GLN A 134 -30.22 -1.43 -1.42
CA GLN A 134 -30.85 -2.62 -2.01
C GLN A 134 -30.13 -3.24 -3.22
N GLN A 135 -28.95 -2.76 -3.62
CA GLN A 135 -28.15 -3.39 -4.69
C GLN A 135 -26.85 -4.00 -4.15
N ALA A 136 -26.99 -4.88 -3.15
CA ALA A 136 -25.94 -5.78 -2.70
C ALA A 136 -25.65 -6.83 -3.79
N GLY A 137 -24.84 -6.46 -4.78
CA GLY A 137 -24.46 -7.40 -5.84
C GLY A 137 -23.32 -6.97 -6.76
N THR A 138 -23.15 -5.68 -7.05
CA THR A 138 -22.17 -5.25 -8.08
C THR A 138 -21.53 -3.87 -7.87
N ALA A 139 -21.74 -3.17 -6.77
CA ALA A 139 -21.07 -1.90 -6.52
C ALA A 139 -20.76 -1.76 -5.03
N LEU A 140 -19.47 -1.55 -4.76
CA LEU A 140 -18.79 -1.08 -3.54
C LEU A 140 -19.60 -1.09 -2.23
N PRO A 141 -19.10 -1.75 -1.17
CA PRO A 141 -19.79 -1.74 0.12
C PRO A 141 -19.94 -0.31 0.66
N VAL A 142 -21.20 0.01 0.99
CA VAL A 142 -21.71 1.08 1.86
C VAL A 142 -20.72 2.23 2.16
N GLY A 143 -20.88 3.36 1.47
CA GLY A 143 -20.40 4.67 1.95
C GLY A 143 -18.99 5.11 1.53
N ILE A 144 -18.30 4.37 0.66
CA ILE A 144 -17.00 4.79 0.12
C ILE A 144 -17.25 5.89 -0.93
N ARG A 145 -16.97 7.16 -0.56
CA ARG A 145 -17.01 8.30 -1.50
C ARG A 145 -15.99 8.10 -2.61
N GLN A 146 -16.18 8.78 -3.75
CA GLN A 146 -15.24 8.89 -4.90
C GLN A 146 -13.88 9.58 -4.58
N CYS A 147 -13.45 9.59 -3.31
CA CYS A 147 -12.09 9.93 -2.92
C CYS A 147 -11.29 8.63 -2.80
N ALA A 148 -10.01 8.65 -3.12
CA ALA A 148 -9.15 7.47 -3.03
C ALA A 148 -9.32 6.77 -1.67
N ALA A 149 -9.97 5.59 -1.67
CA ALA A 149 -10.35 4.90 -0.45
C ALA A 149 -9.07 4.39 0.25
N PHE A 150 -8.84 4.85 1.47
CA PHE A 150 -7.68 4.44 2.27
C PHE A 150 -7.84 3.01 2.78
N ALA A 151 -6.74 2.26 2.88
CA ALA A 151 -6.74 0.88 3.39
C ALA A 151 -7.53 0.68 4.70
N PHE A 152 -7.49 1.64 5.62
CA PHE A 152 -8.22 1.56 6.90
C PHE A 152 -9.75 1.60 6.77
N GLN A 153 -10.27 1.98 5.60
CA GLN A 153 -11.71 1.99 5.29
C GLN A 153 -12.20 0.65 4.74
N SER A 154 -11.30 -0.29 4.45
CA SER A 154 -11.65 -1.60 3.92
C SER A 154 -12.30 -2.50 4.98
N VAL A 155 -13.14 -3.44 4.53
CA VAL A 155 -13.76 -4.44 5.39
C VAL A 155 -12.69 -5.33 6.01
N CYS A 156 -11.71 -5.74 5.21
CA CYS A 156 -10.58 -6.55 5.66
C CYS A 156 -9.79 -5.88 6.77
N PHE A 157 -9.49 -4.58 6.66
CA PHE A 157 -8.71 -3.88 7.68
C PHE A 157 -9.45 -3.82 9.02
N ARG A 158 -10.77 -3.57 8.98
CA ARG A 158 -11.61 -3.60 10.17
C ARG A 158 -11.63 -5.00 10.81
N ASP A 159 -11.86 -6.03 9.99
CA ASP A 159 -11.98 -7.41 10.46
C ASP A 159 -10.63 -7.99 10.94
N ALA A 160 -9.50 -7.45 10.45
CA ALA A 160 -8.16 -7.82 10.89
C ALA A 160 -7.84 -7.39 12.33
N GLN A 161 -8.57 -6.42 12.89
CA GLN A 161 -8.43 -5.95 14.27
C GLN A 161 -6.97 -5.67 14.66
N PHE A 162 -6.30 -4.82 13.89
CA PHE A 162 -4.88 -4.50 14.10
C PHE A 162 -4.60 -3.93 15.50
N GLU A 163 -3.52 -4.41 16.12
CA GLU A 163 -2.86 -3.69 17.19
C GLU A 163 -2.08 -2.52 16.59
N VAL A 164 -2.37 -1.30 17.04
CA VAL A 164 -1.79 -0.08 16.48
C VAL A 164 -0.70 0.43 17.40
N TYR A 165 0.49 0.63 16.84
CA TYR A 165 1.64 1.20 17.52
C TYR A 165 2.06 2.49 16.80
N GLU A 166 2.04 3.61 17.51
CA GLU A 166 2.50 4.90 16.99
C GLU A 166 3.97 5.13 17.38
N LEU A 167 4.81 5.37 16.38
CA LEU A 167 6.21 5.74 16.60
C LEU A 167 6.33 7.27 16.71
N THR A 168 6.71 7.74 17.89
CA THR A 168 6.80 9.18 18.20
C THR A 168 8.20 9.76 18.02
N ASN A 169 9.24 8.91 18.08
CA ASN A 169 10.63 9.35 17.95
C ASN A 169 11.04 9.53 16.49
N VAL A 170 11.43 10.75 16.11
CA VAL A 170 11.95 11.09 14.78
C VAL A 170 13.47 10.93 14.74
N TYR A 171 13.97 10.10 13.83
CA TYR A 171 15.41 9.84 13.67
C TYR A 171 16.03 10.46 12.42
N ARG A 172 15.21 10.89 11.44
CA ARG A 172 15.70 11.39 10.14
C ARG A 172 16.29 12.80 10.25
N GLN A 173 15.80 13.61 11.18
CA GLN A 173 16.25 14.97 11.42
C GLN A 173 16.71 15.12 12.87
N GLU A 174 17.82 15.84 13.07
CA GLU A 174 18.36 16.11 14.41
C GLU A 174 17.85 17.46 14.99
N ASP A 175 17.52 18.40 14.11
CA ASP A 175 17.08 19.76 14.45
C ASP A 175 15.63 19.78 14.97
N GLN A 176 15.46 20.04 16.27
CA GLN A 176 14.16 20.05 16.95
C GLN A 176 13.19 21.12 16.43
N ASP A 177 13.71 22.27 16.02
CA ASP A 177 12.91 23.35 15.43
C ASP A 177 12.38 22.93 14.05
N PHE A 178 13.18 22.15 13.31
CA PHE A 178 12.76 21.59 12.02
C PHE A 178 11.76 20.44 12.19
N ILE A 179 11.98 19.55 13.15
CA ILE A 179 11.06 18.44 13.47
C ILE A 179 9.69 19.00 13.85
N SER A 180 9.64 20.03 14.70
CA SER A 180 8.39 20.68 15.12
C SER A 180 7.64 21.30 13.94
N ALA A 181 8.36 21.99 13.04
CA ALA A 181 7.77 22.53 11.82
C ALA A 181 7.20 21.44 10.89
N LEU A 182 7.90 20.30 10.73
CA LEU A 182 7.42 19.18 9.92
C LEU A 182 6.19 18.49 10.53
N ALA A 183 6.15 18.36 11.86
CA ALA A 183 5.00 17.78 12.57
C ALA A 183 3.74 18.64 12.37
N GLU A 184 3.86 19.97 12.39
CA GLU A 184 2.74 20.86 12.07
C GLU A 184 2.28 20.71 10.62
N ILE A 185 3.22 20.71 9.67
CA ILE A 185 2.90 20.51 8.24
C ILE A 185 2.16 19.19 8.04
N ARG A 186 2.61 18.12 8.72
CA ARG A 186 1.98 16.80 8.68
C ARG A 186 0.52 16.84 9.15
N LEU A 187 0.20 17.69 10.13
CA LEU A 187 -1.16 17.90 10.63
C LEU A 187 -1.97 18.94 9.82
N GLY A 188 -1.39 19.51 8.77
CA GLY A 188 -2.01 20.58 7.98
C GLY A 188 -2.03 21.93 8.68
N ARG A 189 -1.16 22.15 9.67
CA ARG A 189 -1.00 23.41 10.41
C ARG A 189 0.21 24.18 9.88
N ALA A 190 0.17 25.51 10.02
CA ALA A 190 1.22 26.41 9.55
C ALA A 190 1.46 27.57 10.52
N GLU A 191 1.47 27.28 11.82
CA GLU A 191 1.62 28.26 12.89
C GLU A 191 3.10 28.48 13.26
N HIS A 192 3.91 27.43 13.14
CA HIS A 192 5.33 27.45 13.45
C HIS A 192 6.07 28.49 12.60
N PRO A 193 6.89 29.38 13.21
CA PRO A 193 7.58 30.46 12.50
C PRO A 193 8.41 29.99 11.30
N ARG A 194 8.97 28.78 11.37
CA ARG A 194 9.78 28.17 10.31
C ARG A 194 8.98 27.68 9.09
N VAL A 195 7.67 27.45 9.22
CA VAL A 195 6.84 26.87 8.14
C VAL A 195 6.71 27.84 6.96
N LYS A 196 6.43 29.12 7.19
CA LYS A 196 6.31 30.13 6.11
C LYS A 196 7.61 30.25 5.28
N PRO A 197 8.80 30.44 5.88
CA PRO A 197 10.06 30.43 5.14
C PRO A 197 10.33 29.13 4.37
N MET A 198 9.97 27.97 4.92
CA MET A 198 10.12 26.68 4.23
C MET A 198 9.26 26.62 2.97
N LEU A 199 7.99 27.03 3.05
CA LEU A 199 7.09 27.07 1.91
C LEU A 199 7.57 28.05 0.83
N GLU A 200 8.10 29.20 1.21
CA GLU A 200 8.70 30.17 0.27
C GLU A 200 9.90 29.58 -0.47
N ARG A 201 10.77 28.84 0.22
CA ARG A 201 11.91 28.14 -0.41
C ARG A 201 11.45 27.06 -1.38
N CYS A 202 10.40 26.29 -1.04
CA CYS A 202 9.83 25.29 -1.95
C CYS A 202 9.17 25.87 -3.21
N ARG A 203 8.77 27.16 -3.18
CA ARG A 203 8.22 27.89 -4.33
C ARG A 203 9.29 28.44 -5.28
N GLN A 204 10.56 28.38 -4.90
CA GLN A 204 11.64 28.81 -5.79
C GLN A 204 11.66 27.90 -7.03
N ARG A 205 11.59 28.52 -8.22
CA ARG A 205 11.68 27.78 -9.48
C ARG A 205 12.99 27.00 -9.48
N ILE A 206 12.90 25.72 -9.85
CA ILE A 206 14.08 24.92 -10.17
C ILE A 206 14.90 25.73 -11.19
N PRO A 207 16.17 26.06 -10.90
CA PRO A 207 17.00 26.80 -11.84
C PRO A 207 17.01 26.07 -13.18
N LYS A 208 16.71 26.79 -14.28
CA LYS A 208 16.67 26.20 -15.64
C LYS A 208 17.99 25.55 -16.06
N VAL A 209 19.07 25.88 -15.36
CA VAL A 209 20.40 25.32 -15.55
C VAL A 209 20.93 24.92 -14.20
N LEU A 210 20.91 23.62 -13.92
CA LEU A 210 21.71 23.02 -12.86
C LEU A 210 22.49 21.87 -13.50
N ASN A 211 23.83 21.94 -13.46
CA ASN A 211 24.72 20.87 -13.91
C ASN A 211 24.51 20.38 -15.35
N GLY A 212 24.26 21.29 -16.30
CA GLY A 212 24.21 20.94 -17.74
C GLY A 212 22.93 20.24 -18.22
N VAL A 213 21.92 20.09 -17.37
CA VAL A 213 20.59 19.59 -17.77
C VAL A 213 19.70 20.79 -18.09
N GLN A 214 19.36 20.97 -19.37
CA GLN A 214 18.36 21.94 -19.81
C GLN A 214 16.98 21.27 -19.79
N TYR A 215 16.04 21.87 -19.06
CA TYR A 215 14.62 21.50 -19.13
C TYR A 215 13.95 22.39 -20.18
N THR A 216 13.52 21.79 -21.30
CA THR A 216 12.63 22.41 -22.30
C THR A 216 11.19 22.47 -21.80
#